data_AF-A0A2A5DAG8-F1
#
_entry.id   AF-A0A2A5DAG8-F1
#
_cell.length_a   1.000
_cell.length_b   1.000
_cell.length_c   1.000
_cell.angle_alpha   90.00
_cell.angle_beta   90.00
_cell.angle_gamma   90.00
#
_symmetry.space_group_name_H-M   'P 1'
#
loop_
_entity.id
_entity.type
_entity.pdbx_description
1 polymer ?
#
loop_
_entity_poly.entity_id
_entity_poly.type
_entity_poly.pdbx_seq_one_letter_code
_entity_poly.pdbx_strand_id
1 'polypeptide(L)'
;VGKWKKNVKVAIKWLIECQRPNGAFDTRNYSNGMCTMAIAEAAGMGAGGSEAKKAAELAVDYLIKEQNAKGGYNYTGPSGRDDMSVTGWCVMGLKSAMVSGIRENAIKDVFKKVGDIMNHDENATTTGDNTSTTKGMAWYTSAGKAHSHSAVGAIAMLVRQYLGWQRGEPWLEAAAAGQVAHLPGNFDGMNVYRVYYAYLTLFQQGGAKWKAWNKPVSDIIVQAQRMDGDFKGSWDNNGKGHMSKGGRVLTTAFLVLSLEVYYRYKSVMGGGH
;
A
#
# COMPACT_ATOMS: atom_id res chain seq x y z
N VAL A 1 1.56 11.89 -22.79
CA VAL A 1 1.90 13.34 -22.94
C VAL A 1 2.51 13.84 -21.63
N GLY A 2 3.05 15.06 -21.58
CA GLY A 2 3.60 15.66 -20.34
C GLY A 2 5.11 15.83 -20.31
N LYS A 3 5.58 16.78 -19.49
CA LYS A 3 6.98 17.20 -19.33
C LYS A 3 7.93 16.03 -19.00
N TRP A 4 7.44 15.07 -18.20
CA TRP A 4 8.25 13.96 -17.68
C TRP A 4 8.06 12.62 -18.41
N LYS A 5 7.37 12.61 -19.57
CA LYS A 5 7.03 11.37 -20.30
C LYS A 5 8.26 10.53 -20.70
N LYS A 6 9.40 11.16 -20.98
CA LYS A 6 10.64 10.45 -21.33
C LYS A 6 11.20 9.68 -20.12
N ASN A 7 11.23 10.32 -18.95
CA ASN A 7 11.69 9.69 -17.71
C ASN A 7 10.82 8.50 -17.34
N VAL A 8 9.49 8.66 -17.43
CA VAL A 8 8.54 7.56 -17.20
C VAL A 8 8.78 6.40 -18.17
N LYS A 9 8.98 6.68 -19.47
CA LYS A 9 9.27 5.64 -20.46
C LYS A 9 10.56 4.87 -20.15
N VAL A 10 11.63 5.58 -19.76
CA VAL A 10 12.90 4.96 -19.39
C VAL A 10 12.75 4.11 -18.14
N ALA A 11 12.05 4.60 -17.12
CA ALA A 11 11.82 3.86 -15.87
C ALA A 11 11.00 2.57 -16.11
N ILE A 12 9.93 2.64 -16.91
CA ILE A 12 9.12 1.46 -17.26
C ILE A 12 9.97 0.45 -18.03
N LYS A 13 10.74 0.90 -19.03
CA LYS A 13 11.61 0.01 -19.81
C LYS A 13 12.62 -0.70 -18.91
N TRP A 14 13.30 0.05 -18.04
CA TRP A 14 14.26 -0.53 -17.08
C TRP A 14 13.59 -1.56 -16.17
N LEU A 15 12.40 -1.26 -15.65
CA LEU A 15 11.67 -2.20 -14.78
C LEU A 15 11.33 -3.50 -15.52
N ILE A 16 10.88 -3.41 -16.78
CA ILE A 16 10.61 -4.59 -17.63
C ILE A 16 11.89 -5.41 -17.84
N GLU A 17 13.03 -4.76 -18.08
CA GLU A 17 14.34 -5.43 -18.26
C GLU A 17 14.81 -6.15 -16.98
N CYS A 18 14.37 -5.71 -15.79
CA CYS A 18 14.64 -6.40 -14.54
C CYS A 18 13.76 -7.64 -14.30
N GLN A 19 12.68 -7.84 -15.08
CA GLN A 19 11.76 -8.95 -14.87
C GLN A 19 12.40 -10.28 -15.29
N ARG A 20 12.34 -11.26 -14.39
CA ARG A 20 12.80 -12.63 -14.63
C ARG A 20 11.78 -13.40 -15.48
N PRO A 21 12.17 -14.48 -16.17
CA PRO A 21 11.26 -15.27 -16.99
C PRO A 21 10.04 -15.84 -16.25
N ASN A 22 10.13 -16.03 -14.94
CA ASN A 22 9.03 -16.51 -14.09
C ASN A 22 8.05 -15.39 -13.65
N GLY A 23 8.27 -14.13 -14.08
CA GLY A 23 7.43 -12.97 -13.76
C GLY A 23 7.89 -12.17 -12.54
N ALA A 24 8.85 -12.68 -11.75
CA ALA A 24 9.37 -11.98 -10.58
C ALA A 24 10.33 -10.84 -10.96
N PHE A 25 10.33 -9.76 -10.19
CA PHE A 25 11.33 -8.68 -10.25
C PHE A 25 12.44 -8.84 -9.21
N ASP A 26 12.18 -9.59 -8.14
CA ASP A 26 13.11 -9.77 -7.03
C ASP A 26 12.95 -11.16 -6.39
N THR A 27 13.86 -11.52 -5.47
CA THR A 27 13.68 -12.72 -4.64
C THR A 27 12.62 -12.54 -3.58
N ARG A 28 12.29 -11.31 -3.16
CA ARG A 28 11.32 -11.05 -2.09
C ARG A 28 9.98 -10.52 -2.62
N ASN A 29 8.90 -11.08 -2.08
CA ASN A 29 7.52 -10.67 -2.39
C ASN A 29 7.22 -9.22 -2.03
N TYR A 30 7.96 -8.66 -1.07
CA TYR A 30 7.87 -7.24 -0.72
C TYR A 30 8.18 -6.34 -1.94
N SER A 31 9.29 -6.62 -2.64
CA SER A 31 9.69 -5.91 -3.85
C SER A 31 8.81 -6.28 -5.05
N ASN A 32 8.45 -7.58 -5.19
CA ASN A 32 7.56 -8.03 -6.26
C ASN A 32 6.20 -7.32 -6.20
N GLY A 33 5.58 -7.19 -5.02
CA GLY A 33 4.33 -6.46 -4.84
C GLY A 33 4.40 -5.00 -5.30
N MET A 34 5.46 -4.28 -4.91
CA MET A 34 5.68 -2.90 -5.35
C MET A 34 5.92 -2.79 -6.87
N CYS A 35 6.72 -3.69 -7.45
CA CYS A 35 6.99 -3.67 -8.88
C CYS A 35 5.73 -4.03 -9.69
N THR A 36 4.95 -5.02 -9.24
CA THR A 36 3.65 -5.37 -9.83
C THR A 36 2.70 -4.17 -9.81
N MET A 37 2.61 -3.44 -8.69
CA MET A 37 1.81 -2.23 -8.62
C MET A 37 2.25 -1.20 -9.67
N ALA A 38 3.54 -0.89 -9.73
CA ALA A 38 4.07 0.10 -10.66
C ALA A 38 3.83 -0.28 -12.13
N ILE A 39 4.11 -1.52 -12.52
CA ILE A 39 3.94 -1.96 -13.92
C ILE A 39 2.47 -2.13 -14.30
N ALA A 40 1.62 -2.57 -13.37
CA ALA A 40 0.18 -2.69 -13.60
C ALA A 40 -0.47 -1.32 -13.80
N GLU A 41 -0.16 -0.34 -12.96
CA GLU A 41 -0.68 1.03 -13.13
C GLU A 41 -0.15 1.68 -14.42
N ALA A 42 1.12 1.45 -14.77
CA ALA A 42 1.65 1.90 -16.05
C ALA A 42 0.85 1.31 -17.22
N ALA A 43 0.61 0.00 -17.21
CA ALA A 43 -0.19 -0.68 -18.22
C ALA A 43 -1.64 -0.13 -18.29
N GLY A 44 -2.30 0.04 -17.13
CA GLY A 44 -3.66 0.58 -17.04
C GLY A 44 -3.80 2.02 -17.54
N MET A 45 -2.74 2.84 -17.37
CA MET A 45 -2.68 4.20 -17.94
C MET A 45 -2.25 4.24 -19.41
N GLY A 46 -2.01 3.08 -20.05
CA GLY A 46 -1.50 3.00 -21.41
C GLY A 46 -0.04 3.44 -21.57
N ALA A 47 0.71 3.52 -20.47
CA ALA A 47 2.14 3.80 -20.49
C ALA A 47 2.93 2.50 -20.74
N GLY A 48 3.92 2.56 -21.63
CA GLY A 48 4.78 1.40 -21.94
C GLY A 48 4.18 0.38 -22.94
N GLY A 49 2.94 0.58 -23.39
CA GLY A 49 2.34 -0.22 -24.47
C GLY A 49 2.13 -1.71 -24.11
N SER A 50 2.16 -2.57 -25.14
CA SER A 50 1.93 -4.01 -24.98
C SER A 50 2.98 -4.72 -24.13
N GLU A 51 4.22 -4.21 -24.09
CA GLU A 51 5.31 -4.76 -23.28
C GLU A 51 5.01 -4.61 -21.78
N ALA A 52 4.55 -3.42 -21.35
CA ALA A 52 4.16 -3.20 -19.97
C ALA A 52 2.97 -4.07 -19.56
N LYS A 53 1.97 -4.24 -20.45
CA LYS A 53 0.85 -5.14 -20.19
C LYS A 53 1.30 -6.59 -20.02
N LYS A 54 2.16 -7.09 -20.90
CA LYS A 54 2.71 -8.46 -20.79
C LYS A 54 3.51 -8.64 -19.50
N ALA A 55 4.34 -7.66 -19.14
CA ALA A 55 5.10 -7.70 -17.90
C ALA A 55 4.18 -7.71 -16.66
N ALA A 56 3.12 -6.90 -16.67
CA ALA A 56 2.13 -6.86 -15.59
C ALA A 56 1.37 -8.19 -15.46
N GLU A 57 0.97 -8.81 -16.57
CA GLU A 57 0.35 -10.13 -16.56
C GLU A 57 1.25 -11.20 -15.94
N LEU A 58 2.53 -11.25 -16.32
CA LEU A 58 3.50 -12.18 -15.75
C LEU A 58 3.73 -11.93 -14.24
N ALA A 59 3.79 -10.66 -13.84
CA ALA A 59 4.00 -10.29 -12.44
C ALA A 59 2.80 -10.68 -11.56
N VAL A 60 1.58 -10.55 -12.08
CA VAL A 60 0.35 -10.99 -11.41
C VAL A 60 0.33 -12.51 -11.31
N ASP A 61 0.65 -13.22 -12.39
CA ASP A 61 0.70 -14.69 -12.39
C ASP A 61 1.74 -15.21 -11.38
N TYR A 62 2.85 -14.49 -11.19
CA TYR A 62 3.83 -14.77 -10.15
C TYR A 62 3.25 -14.56 -8.74
N LEU A 63 2.65 -13.39 -8.45
CA LEU A 63 2.07 -13.12 -7.12
C LEU A 63 0.91 -14.05 -6.76
N ILE A 64 0.12 -14.54 -7.72
CA ILE A 64 -0.93 -15.52 -7.45
C ILE A 64 -0.32 -16.84 -6.96
N LYS A 65 0.81 -17.27 -7.55
CA LYS A 65 1.52 -18.49 -7.15
C LYS A 65 2.20 -18.38 -5.80
N GLU A 66 2.57 -17.17 -5.39
CA GLU A 66 3.25 -16.90 -4.11
C GLU A 66 2.29 -16.80 -2.91
N GLN A 67 0.97 -16.87 -3.12
CA GLN A 67 0.00 -16.81 -2.02
C GLN A 67 0.12 -18.05 -1.13
N ASN A 68 0.20 -17.85 0.18
CA ASN A 68 0.15 -18.95 1.14
C ASN A 68 -1.20 -19.67 1.07
N ALA A 69 -1.22 -20.95 1.46
CA ALA A 69 -2.46 -21.72 1.53
C ALA A 69 -3.54 -21.06 2.44
N LYS A 70 -3.10 -20.40 3.52
CA LYS A 70 -3.97 -19.63 4.43
C LYS A 70 -4.49 -18.32 3.85
N GLY A 71 -3.88 -17.80 2.78
CA GLY A 71 -4.36 -16.64 2.03
C GLY A 71 -3.49 -15.39 2.09
N GLY A 72 -2.60 -15.24 3.08
CA GLY A 72 -1.67 -14.12 3.12
C GLY A 72 -0.39 -14.39 2.30
N TYR A 73 0.61 -13.57 2.56
CA TYR A 73 1.92 -13.63 1.91
C TYR A 73 3.04 -13.57 2.93
N ASN A 74 4.16 -14.22 2.62
CA ASN A 74 5.43 -14.05 3.31
C ASN A 74 6.47 -13.43 2.38
N TYR A 75 7.62 -13.08 2.94
CA TYR A 75 8.72 -12.48 2.18
C TYR A 75 9.20 -13.32 1.00
N THR A 76 9.10 -14.64 1.05
CA THR A 76 9.55 -15.55 -0.02
C THR A 76 8.69 -16.81 -0.04
N GLY A 77 8.20 -17.20 -1.21
CA GLY A 77 7.49 -18.44 -1.44
C GLY A 77 6.15 -18.52 -0.71
N PRO A 78 5.29 -19.47 -1.11
CA PRO A 78 4.30 -20.03 -0.21
C PRO A 78 4.99 -20.63 1.02
N SER A 79 4.47 -20.31 2.20
CA SER A 79 4.98 -20.76 3.49
C SER A 79 3.84 -20.88 4.50
N GLY A 80 4.14 -21.34 5.72
CA GLY A 80 3.17 -21.38 6.81
C GLY A 80 2.99 -20.07 7.58
N ARG A 81 3.74 -19.00 7.23
CA ARG A 81 3.74 -17.71 7.94
C ARG A 81 3.12 -16.64 7.04
N ASP A 82 2.14 -15.92 7.57
CA ASP A 82 1.57 -14.75 6.92
C ASP A 82 2.10 -13.46 7.55
N ASP A 83 2.53 -12.52 6.71
CA ASP A 83 3.03 -11.21 7.11
C ASP A 83 2.11 -10.12 6.56
N MET A 84 1.49 -9.34 7.45
CA MET A 84 0.56 -8.29 7.05
C MET A 84 1.20 -7.25 6.11
N SER A 85 2.48 -6.93 6.32
CA SER A 85 3.15 -5.91 5.51
C SER A 85 3.43 -6.40 4.09
N VAL A 86 3.84 -7.65 3.93
CA VAL A 86 4.02 -8.26 2.60
C VAL A 86 2.67 -8.46 1.93
N THR A 87 1.67 -8.94 2.68
CA THR A 87 0.30 -9.12 2.19
C THR A 87 -0.27 -7.81 1.65
N GLY A 88 -0.08 -6.70 2.36
CA GLY A 88 -0.47 -5.36 1.90
C GLY A 88 0.12 -5.00 0.53
N TRP A 89 1.43 -5.20 0.34
CA TRP A 89 2.08 -4.91 -0.94
C TRP A 89 1.59 -5.80 -2.08
N CYS A 90 1.42 -7.10 -1.85
CA CYS A 90 0.89 -8.01 -2.85
C CYS A 90 -0.56 -7.64 -3.21
N VAL A 91 -1.40 -7.36 -2.21
CA VAL A 91 -2.79 -6.91 -2.42
C VAL A 91 -2.85 -5.59 -3.19
N MET A 92 -1.96 -4.63 -2.93
CA MET A 92 -1.87 -3.40 -3.72
C MET A 92 -1.51 -3.66 -5.18
N GLY A 93 -0.47 -4.47 -5.43
CA GLY A 93 -0.08 -4.85 -6.79
C GLY A 93 -1.20 -5.53 -7.56
N LEU A 94 -1.87 -6.50 -6.93
CA LEU A 94 -3.01 -7.20 -7.51
C LEU A 94 -4.22 -6.29 -7.70
N LYS A 95 -4.51 -5.39 -6.76
CA LYS A 95 -5.61 -4.42 -6.93
C LYS A 95 -5.36 -3.50 -8.13
N SER A 96 -4.13 -2.99 -8.29
CA SER A 96 -3.77 -2.16 -9.44
C SER A 96 -3.89 -2.92 -10.76
N ALA A 97 -3.53 -4.20 -10.79
CA ALA A 97 -3.74 -5.06 -11.95
C ALA A 97 -5.22 -5.28 -12.26
N MET A 98 -6.04 -5.58 -11.24
CA MET A 98 -7.47 -5.77 -11.39
C MET A 98 -8.16 -4.52 -11.95
N VAL A 99 -7.83 -3.33 -11.43
CA VAL A 99 -8.33 -2.04 -11.94
C VAL A 99 -7.89 -1.78 -13.38
N SER A 100 -6.74 -2.34 -13.77
CA SER A 100 -6.20 -2.26 -15.14
C SER A 100 -6.77 -3.34 -16.08
N GLY A 101 -7.76 -4.12 -15.63
CA GLY A 101 -8.40 -5.18 -16.43
C GLY A 101 -7.53 -6.44 -16.60
N ILE A 102 -6.58 -6.69 -15.69
CA ILE A 102 -5.66 -7.82 -15.75
C ILE A 102 -6.07 -8.87 -14.72
N ARG A 103 -6.35 -10.10 -15.17
CA ARG A 103 -6.61 -11.31 -14.35
C ARG A 103 -7.68 -11.15 -13.25
N GLU A 104 -8.73 -10.36 -13.50
CA GLU A 104 -9.73 -9.99 -12.50
C GLU A 104 -10.30 -11.18 -11.69
N ASN A 105 -10.74 -12.26 -12.37
CA ASN A 105 -11.35 -13.40 -11.68
C ASN A 105 -10.35 -14.12 -10.75
N ALA A 106 -9.12 -14.36 -11.22
CA ALA A 106 -8.10 -15.00 -10.39
C ALA A 106 -7.71 -14.12 -9.18
N ILE A 107 -7.72 -12.80 -9.35
CA ILE A 107 -7.45 -11.86 -8.24
C ILE A 107 -8.59 -11.87 -7.22
N LYS A 108 -9.85 -11.98 -7.65
CA LYS A 108 -10.99 -12.14 -6.74
C LYS A 108 -10.86 -13.40 -5.86
N ASP A 109 -10.37 -14.50 -6.42
CA ASP A 109 -10.11 -15.72 -5.66
C ASP A 109 -9.00 -15.54 -4.61
N VAL A 110 -7.92 -14.82 -4.96
CA VAL A 110 -6.87 -14.44 -4.01
C VAL A 110 -7.47 -13.58 -2.88
N PHE A 111 -8.28 -12.58 -3.23
CA PHE A 111 -8.86 -11.63 -2.27
C PHE A 111 -9.82 -12.31 -1.30
N LYS A 112 -10.59 -13.31 -1.75
CA LYS A 112 -11.42 -14.13 -0.86
C LYS A 112 -10.60 -14.75 0.26
N LYS A 113 -9.49 -15.42 -0.08
CA LYS A 113 -8.59 -16.03 0.92
C LYS A 113 -7.92 -15.01 1.83
N VAL A 114 -7.57 -13.83 1.30
CA VAL A 114 -7.08 -12.72 2.14
C VAL A 114 -8.16 -12.30 3.15
N GLY A 115 -9.43 -12.23 2.75
CA GLY A 115 -10.53 -11.97 3.67
C GLY A 115 -10.66 -13.00 4.78
N ASP A 116 -10.51 -14.28 4.44
CA ASP A 116 -10.60 -15.40 5.39
C ASP A 116 -9.52 -15.29 6.49
N ILE A 117 -8.26 -15.05 6.12
CA ILE A 117 -7.17 -14.88 7.11
C ILE A 117 -7.33 -13.61 7.96
N MET A 118 -7.91 -12.54 7.41
CA MET A 118 -8.16 -11.30 8.15
C MET A 118 -9.18 -11.48 9.28
N ASN A 119 -10.07 -12.48 9.15
CA ASN A 119 -11.07 -12.85 10.15
C ASN A 119 -10.55 -13.86 11.19
N HIS A 120 -9.40 -14.49 10.97
CA HIS A 120 -8.95 -15.63 11.79
C HIS A 120 -8.51 -15.23 13.20
N ASP A 121 -8.97 -15.99 14.21
CA ASP A 121 -8.83 -15.67 15.64
C ASP A 121 -7.47 -16.10 16.24
N GLU A 122 -6.75 -17.03 15.59
CA GLU A 122 -5.41 -17.50 16.03
C GLU A 122 -4.35 -16.39 16.15
N ASN A 123 -4.62 -15.19 15.62
CA ASN A 123 -3.68 -14.07 15.66
C ASN A 123 -3.86 -13.15 16.89
N ALA A 124 -4.64 -13.55 17.89
CA ALA A 124 -4.97 -12.84 19.15
C ALA A 124 -5.61 -11.43 18.99
N THR A 125 -5.56 -10.86 17.78
CA THR A 125 -6.07 -9.55 17.39
C THR A 125 -6.55 -9.63 15.93
N THR A 126 -7.64 -10.39 15.76
CA THR A 126 -8.36 -10.48 14.49
C THR A 126 -8.90 -9.11 14.09
N THR A 127 -9.06 -8.90 12.77
CA THR A 127 -9.82 -7.76 12.26
C THR A 127 -11.29 -8.12 12.03
N GLY A 128 -11.71 -9.32 12.45
CA GLY A 128 -13.08 -9.84 12.33
C GLY A 128 -14.04 -9.31 13.38
N ASP A 129 -13.55 -8.80 14.53
CA ASP A 129 -14.40 -8.06 15.47
C ASP A 129 -14.79 -6.71 14.87
N ASN A 130 -15.93 -6.70 14.19
CA ASN A 130 -16.50 -5.56 13.51
C ASN A 130 -17.80 -5.08 14.20
N THR A 131 -17.73 -5.01 15.52
CA THR A 131 -18.82 -4.54 16.38
C THR A 131 -18.46 -3.20 17.02
N SER A 132 -19.41 -2.56 17.70
CA SER A 132 -19.17 -1.27 18.40
C SER A 132 -18.08 -1.33 19.49
N THR A 133 -17.69 -2.51 19.95
CA THR A 133 -16.65 -2.71 20.99
C THR A 133 -15.25 -2.90 20.41
N THR A 134 -15.12 -2.95 19.09
CA THR A 134 -13.85 -3.13 18.42
C THR A 134 -12.87 -1.99 18.73
N LYS A 135 -11.59 -2.34 18.75
CA LYS A 135 -10.49 -1.39 19.00
C LYS A 135 -9.73 -1.01 17.72
N GLY A 136 -10.16 -1.49 16.56
CA GLY A 136 -9.46 -1.27 15.29
C GLY A 136 -8.05 -1.86 15.26
N MET A 137 -7.82 -2.90 16.07
CA MET A 137 -6.52 -3.56 16.15
C MET A 137 -6.36 -4.55 15.01
N ALA A 138 -5.13 -4.68 14.51
CA ALA A 138 -4.77 -5.63 13.48
C ALA A 138 -3.57 -6.46 13.92
N TRP A 139 -3.58 -7.73 13.58
CA TRP A 139 -2.48 -8.63 13.85
C TRP A 139 -1.19 -8.17 13.16
N TYR A 140 -0.07 -8.29 13.87
CA TYR A 140 1.26 -8.20 13.30
C TYR A 140 1.98 -9.52 13.52
N THR A 141 1.90 -10.40 12.52
CA THR A 141 2.18 -11.84 12.66
C THR A 141 1.34 -12.47 13.80
N SER A 142 1.29 -13.79 13.89
CA SER A 142 0.51 -14.51 14.90
C SER A 142 0.98 -14.31 16.36
N ALA A 143 1.95 -13.42 16.65
CA ALA A 143 2.61 -13.31 17.96
C ALA A 143 2.87 -11.87 18.48
N GLY A 144 2.41 -10.80 17.81
CA GLY A 144 2.71 -9.41 18.20
C GLY A 144 1.60 -8.68 18.96
N LYS A 145 1.95 -7.67 19.79
CA LYS A 145 0.99 -6.71 20.35
C LYS A 145 0.47 -5.79 19.23
N ALA A 146 -0.83 -5.84 18.96
CA ALA A 146 -1.46 -5.02 17.94
C ALA A 146 -1.76 -3.60 18.42
N HIS A 147 -1.52 -2.62 17.55
CA HIS A 147 -1.86 -1.23 17.78
C HIS A 147 -2.58 -0.66 16.54
N SER A 148 -3.75 -0.04 16.73
CA SER A 148 -4.54 0.56 15.66
C SER A 148 -3.81 1.71 14.96
N HIS A 149 -2.87 2.36 15.62
CA HIS A 149 -2.03 3.47 15.13
C HIS A 149 -0.69 3.00 14.52
N SER A 150 -0.48 1.70 14.31
CA SER A 150 0.74 1.18 13.69
C SER A 150 0.67 1.26 12.16
N ALA A 151 1.80 1.10 11.47
CA ALA A 151 1.80 0.94 10.01
C ALA A 151 0.98 -0.29 9.58
N VAL A 152 1.05 -1.34 10.39
CA VAL A 152 0.32 -2.60 10.19
C VAL A 152 -1.18 -2.41 10.31
N GLY A 153 -1.63 -1.61 11.29
CA GLY A 153 -3.04 -1.20 11.41
C GLY A 153 -3.52 -0.46 10.16
N ALA A 154 -2.73 0.49 9.65
CA ALA A 154 -3.06 1.18 8.40
C ALA A 154 -3.06 0.25 7.18
N ILE A 155 -2.15 -0.74 7.11
CA ILE A 155 -2.16 -1.75 6.04
C ILE A 155 -3.41 -2.63 6.10
N ALA A 156 -3.78 -3.08 7.30
CA ALA A 156 -4.99 -3.88 7.51
C ALA A 156 -6.27 -3.12 7.12
N MET A 157 -6.34 -1.82 7.43
CA MET A 157 -7.41 -0.95 6.92
C MET A 157 -7.46 -0.94 5.40
N LEU A 158 -6.31 -0.79 4.74
CA LEU A 158 -6.24 -0.77 3.27
C LEU A 158 -6.76 -2.08 2.68
N VAL A 159 -6.30 -3.20 3.23
CA VAL A 159 -6.72 -4.53 2.81
C VAL A 159 -8.24 -4.66 2.95
N ARG A 160 -8.83 -4.31 4.11
CA ARG A 160 -10.29 -4.36 4.30
C ARG A 160 -11.05 -3.48 3.31
N GLN A 161 -10.59 -2.26 3.08
CA GLN A 161 -11.18 -1.35 2.09
C GLN A 161 -11.12 -1.94 0.67
N TYR A 162 -10.01 -2.59 0.30
CA TYR A 162 -9.86 -3.24 -1.01
C TYR A 162 -10.69 -4.51 -1.16
N LEU A 163 -11.02 -5.17 -0.06
CA LEU A 163 -11.98 -6.27 0.04
C LEU A 163 -13.45 -5.80 0.07
N GLY A 164 -13.70 -4.49 0.00
CA GLY A 164 -15.05 -3.93 -0.14
C GLY A 164 -15.76 -3.58 1.17
N TRP A 165 -15.04 -3.56 2.30
CA TRP A 165 -15.60 -3.06 3.56
C TRP A 165 -15.97 -1.58 3.43
N GLN A 166 -17.08 -1.19 4.05
CA GLN A 166 -17.63 0.16 3.94
C GLN A 166 -17.08 1.10 5.01
N ARG A 167 -17.18 2.41 4.79
CA ARG A 167 -16.70 3.42 5.76
C ARG A 167 -17.30 3.23 7.15
N GLY A 168 -18.57 2.88 7.23
CA GLY A 168 -19.30 2.75 8.50
C GLY A 168 -19.00 1.49 9.30
N GLU A 169 -18.16 0.59 8.78
CA GLU A 169 -17.79 -0.62 9.52
C GLU A 169 -17.10 -0.24 10.84
N PRO A 170 -17.60 -0.69 12.01
CA PRO A 170 -17.08 -0.28 13.31
C PRO A 170 -15.56 -0.44 13.44
N TRP A 171 -14.98 -1.50 12.87
CA TRP A 171 -13.54 -1.74 12.93
C TRP A 171 -12.76 -0.70 12.14
N LEU A 172 -13.23 -0.32 10.94
CA LEU A 172 -12.59 0.73 10.12
C LEU A 172 -12.67 2.09 10.79
N GLU A 173 -13.80 2.40 11.42
CA GLU A 173 -14.00 3.61 12.20
C GLU A 173 -13.01 3.70 13.37
N ALA A 174 -12.88 2.63 14.16
CA ALA A 174 -11.95 2.56 15.28
C ALA A 174 -10.48 2.60 14.83
N ALA A 175 -10.13 1.88 13.76
CA ALA A 175 -8.77 1.87 13.22
C ALA A 175 -8.36 3.24 12.69
N ALA A 176 -9.27 3.92 11.96
CA ALA A 176 -9.06 5.27 11.47
C ALA A 176 -8.91 6.29 12.62
N ALA A 177 -9.72 6.16 13.68
CA ALA A 177 -9.57 6.99 14.88
C ALA A 177 -8.20 6.80 15.55
N GLY A 178 -7.72 5.56 15.63
CA GLY A 178 -6.38 5.24 16.13
C GLY A 178 -5.26 5.94 15.35
N GLN A 179 -5.33 5.93 14.01
CA GLN A 179 -4.37 6.65 13.16
C GLN A 179 -4.41 8.16 13.42
N VAL A 180 -5.59 8.77 13.43
CA VAL A 180 -5.75 10.22 13.65
C VAL A 180 -5.26 10.66 15.03
N ALA A 181 -5.42 9.84 16.06
CA ALA A 181 -4.95 10.15 17.41
C ALA A 181 -3.41 10.22 17.55
N HIS A 182 -2.65 9.76 16.54
CA HIS A 182 -1.19 9.64 16.61
C HIS A 182 -0.48 10.37 15.46
N LEU A 183 -0.80 11.63 15.22
CA LEU A 183 -0.14 12.44 14.19
C LEU A 183 1.39 12.52 14.44
N PRO A 184 2.24 12.55 13.38
CA PRO A 184 3.65 12.87 13.54
C PRO A 184 3.81 14.29 14.10
N GLY A 185 4.72 14.49 15.06
CA GLY A 185 5.00 15.81 15.62
C GLY A 185 5.96 16.66 14.76
N ASN A 186 6.85 16.00 14.00
CA ASN A 186 7.77 16.62 13.07
C ASN A 186 8.28 15.57 12.05
N PHE A 187 9.09 16.01 11.09
CA PHE A 187 9.63 15.16 10.03
C PHE A 187 10.62 14.10 10.56
N ASP A 188 11.51 14.47 11.50
CA ASP A 188 12.55 13.57 12.02
C ASP A 188 11.97 12.38 12.81
N GLY A 189 10.87 12.60 13.53
CA GLY A 189 10.12 11.57 14.25
C GLY A 189 9.15 10.78 13.38
N MET A 190 8.95 11.18 12.12
CA MET A 190 7.91 10.62 11.26
C MET A 190 8.25 9.19 10.82
N ASN A 191 7.32 8.25 11.05
CA ASN A 191 7.35 6.98 10.36
C ASN A 191 6.74 7.16 8.95
N VAL A 192 7.57 7.48 7.96
CA VAL A 192 7.16 7.74 6.57
C VAL A 192 6.36 6.58 5.98
N TYR A 193 6.74 5.35 6.30
CA TYR A 193 6.04 4.16 5.84
C TYR A 193 4.61 4.05 6.40
N ARG A 194 4.43 4.35 7.70
CA ARG A 194 3.10 4.46 8.31
C ARG A 194 2.30 5.57 7.65
N VAL A 195 2.91 6.74 7.47
CA VAL A 195 2.26 7.92 6.88
C VAL A 195 1.72 7.60 5.50
N TYR A 196 2.51 6.92 4.65
CA TYR A 196 2.06 6.48 3.33
C TYR A 196 0.76 5.67 3.38
N TYR A 197 0.72 4.61 4.20
CA TYR A 197 -0.50 3.80 4.32
C TYR A 197 -1.66 4.56 4.95
N ALA A 198 -1.40 5.43 5.93
CA ALA A 198 -2.43 6.25 6.55
C ALA A 198 -3.03 7.27 5.57
N TYR A 199 -2.23 7.85 4.66
CA TYR A 199 -2.76 8.68 3.58
C TYR A 199 -3.72 7.89 2.68
N LEU A 200 -3.31 6.69 2.26
CA LEU A 200 -4.17 5.85 1.43
C LEU A 200 -5.50 5.53 2.10
N THR A 201 -5.49 5.11 3.36
CA THR A 201 -6.70 4.60 4.02
C THR A 201 -7.59 5.68 4.58
N LEU A 202 -7.02 6.75 5.14
CA LEU A 202 -7.80 7.88 5.64
C LEU A 202 -8.40 8.69 4.48
N PHE A 203 -7.74 8.75 3.32
CA PHE A 203 -8.37 9.28 2.10
C PHE A 203 -9.63 8.50 1.74
N GLN A 204 -9.56 7.16 1.76
CA GLN A 204 -10.74 6.32 1.48
C GLN A 204 -11.81 6.43 2.57
N GLN A 205 -11.41 6.58 3.84
CA GLN A 205 -12.33 6.83 4.95
C GLN A 205 -13.05 8.18 4.81
N GLY A 206 -12.33 9.20 4.36
CA GLY A 206 -12.88 10.54 4.14
C GLY A 206 -13.35 11.24 5.43
N GLY A 207 -14.25 12.19 5.26
CA GLY A 207 -14.94 12.86 6.37
C GLY A 207 -14.03 13.60 7.35
N ALA A 208 -14.44 13.64 8.62
CA ALA A 208 -13.74 14.37 9.67
C ALA A 208 -12.34 13.80 9.96
N LYS A 209 -12.18 12.47 9.91
CA LYS A 209 -10.89 11.80 10.15
C LYS A 209 -9.85 12.20 9.12
N TRP A 210 -10.27 12.27 7.85
CA TRP A 210 -9.39 12.70 6.79
C TRP A 210 -8.96 14.15 6.93
N LYS A 211 -9.90 15.06 7.23
CA LYS A 211 -9.61 16.48 7.43
C LYS A 211 -8.64 16.69 8.60
N ALA A 212 -8.83 15.95 9.70
CA ALA A 212 -7.97 16.00 10.87
C ALA A 212 -6.54 15.51 10.60
N TRP A 213 -6.37 14.53 9.71
CA TRP A 213 -5.05 14.00 9.34
C TRP A 213 -4.35 14.84 8.26
N ASN A 214 -5.06 15.10 7.15
CA ASN A 214 -4.42 15.58 5.93
C ASN A 214 -3.65 16.88 6.13
N LYS A 215 -4.30 17.94 6.61
CA LYS A 215 -3.67 19.27 6.64
C LYS A 215 -2.43 19.28 7.55
N PRO A 216 -2.50 18.84 8.82
CA PRO A 216 -1.34 18.87 9.70
C PRO A 216 -0.17 18.03 9.18
N VAL A 217 -0.44 16.84 8.64
CA VAL A 217 0.63 15.96 8.15
C VAL A 217 1.22 16.49 6.84
N SER A 218 0.39 17.01 5.93
CA SER A 218 0.86 17.65 4.69
C SER A 218 1.74 18.86 4.97
N ASP A 219 1.40 19.66 5.98
CA ASP A 219 2.22 20.81 6.37
C ASP A 219 3.63 20.39 6.82
N ILE A 220 3.73 19.35 7.65
CA ILE A 220 5.03 18.81 8.10
C ILE A 220 5.84 18.30 6.91
N ILE A 221 5.20 17.59 5.97
CA ILE A 221 5.89 17.06 4.79
C ILE A 221 6.37 18.24 3.92
N VAL A 222 5.51 19.19 3.58
CA VAL A 222 5.86 20.31 2.68
C VAL A 222 6.94 21.19 3.29
N GLN A 223 6.88 21.47 4.59
CA GLN A 223 7.91 22.26 5.29
C GLN A 223 9.29 21.59 5.27
N ALA A 224 9.34 20.25 5.25
CA ALA A 224 10.59 19.49 5.17
C ALA A 224 11.11 19.29 3.73
N GLN A 225 10.39 19.78 2.71
CA GLN A 225 10.80 19.62 1.32
C GLN A 225 12.04 20.48 1.02
N ARG A 226 13.04 19.88 0.39
CA ARG A 226 14.22 20.60 -0.11
C ARG A 226 13.81 21.52 -1.25
N MET A 227 14.26 22.77 -1.20
CA MET A 227 13.92 23.80 -2.20
C MET A 227 15.13 24.28 -3.01
N ASP A 228 16.28 23.63 -2.81
CA ASP A 228 17.60 24.07 -3.22
C ASP A 228 18.34 23.02 -4.07
N GLY A 229 19.19 23.52 -4.98
CA GLY A 229 20.12 22.72 -5.79
C GLY A 229 19.47 21.52 -6.51
N ASP A 230 20.26 20.46 -6.65
CA ASP A 230 19.86 19.22 -7.31
C ASP A 230 18.84 18.40 -6.49
N PHE A 231 18.64 18.74 -5.22
CA PHE A 231 17.69 18.06 -4.33
C PHE A 231 16.32 18.74 -4.28
N LYS A 232 16.13 19.84 -5.00
CA LYS A 232 14.86 20.56 -5.04
C LYS A 232 13.69 19.63 -5.38
N GLY A 233 12.68 19.62 -4.52
CA GLY A 233 11.49 18.77 -4.63
C GLY A 233 11.61 17.41 -3.95
N SER A 234 12.73 17.10 -3.30
CA SER A 234 12.96 15.85 -2.55
C SER A 234 12.95 16.07 -1.04
N TRP A 235 13.09 14.97 -0.29
CA TRP A 235 13.21 14.99 1.17
C TRP A 235 14.46 14.26 1.63
N ASP A 236 15.14 14.83 2.62
CA ASP A 236 16.25 14.16 3.27
C ASP A 236 15.75 12.88 3.97
N ASN A 237 16.63 11.88 4.06
CA ASN A 237 16.30 10.65 4.78
C ASN A 237 16.26 10.92 6.29
N ASN A 238 15.11 10.67 6.94
CA ASN A 238 14.98 10.82 8.39
C ASN A 238 15.51 9.61 9.19
N GLY A 239 16.05 8.59 8.51
CA GLY A 239 16.67 7.42 9.12
C GLY A 239 15.71 6.46 9.82
N LYS A 240 14.38 6.66 9.70
CA LYS A 240 13.39 5.84 10.40
C LYS A 240 12.94 4.63 9.59
N GLY A 241 12.96 3.45 10.22
CA GLY A 241 12.43 2.21 9.64
C GLY A 241 13.03 1.91 8.26
N HIS A 242 12.18 1.65 7.27
CA HIS A 242 12.60 1.35 5.90
C HIS A 242 13.38 2.48 5.22
N MET A 243 13.24 3.73 5.67
CA MET A 243 13.94 4.86 5.07
C MET A 243 15.45 4.78 5.33
N SER A 244 15.87 4.17 6.44
CA SER A 244 17.29 3.90 6.73
C SER A 244 17.98 3.05 5.64
N LYS A 245 17.23 2.22 4.91
CA LYS A 245 17.73 1.37 3.83
C LYS A 245 17.48 1.97 2.45
N GLY A 246 16.28 2.50 2.22
CA GLY A 246 15.89 3.04 0.91
C GLY A 246 16.40 4.45 0.60
N GLY A 247 16.88 5.17 1.62
CA GLY A 247 17.45 6.51 1.46
C GLY A 247 16.48 7.54 0.89
N ARG A 248 17.04 8.66 0.39
CA ARG A 248 16.30 9.79 -0.19
C ARG A 248 15.29 9.37 -1.24
N VAL A 249 15.65 8.42 -2.11
CA VAL A 249 14.80 7.99 -3.23
C VAL A 249 13.50 7.38 -2.71
N LEU A 250 13.59 6.41 -1.80
CA LEU A 250 12.41 5.76 -1.24
C LEU A 250 11.59 6.73 -0.38
N THR A 251 12.25 7.57 0.41
CA THR A 251 11.58 8.62 1.20
C THR A 251 10.78 9.57 0.31
N THR A 252 11.42 10.07 -0.75
CA THR A 252 10.78 10.99 -1.69
C THR A 252 9.62 10.32 -2.41
N ALA A 253 9.80 9.07 -2.87
CA ALA A 253 8.72 8.32 -3.51
C ALA A 253 7.49 8.21 -2.58
N PHE A 254 7.65 7.73 -1.35
CA PHE A 254 6.52 7.59 -0.44
C PHE A 254 5.81 8.91 -0.12
N LEU A 255 6.56 9.99 0.07
CA LEU A 255 5.97 11.30 0.39
C LEU A 255 5.25 11.91 -0.81
N VAL A 256 5.81 11.78 -2.02
CA VAL A 256 5.12 12.19 -3.25
C VAL A 256 3.84 11.38 -3.42
N LEU A 257 3.91 10.04 -3.33
CA LEU A 257 2.75 9.14 -3.43
C LEU A 257 1.66 9.46 -2.38
N SER A 258 2.08 9.93 -1.18
CA SER A 258 1.16 10.34 -0.12
C SER A 258 0.44 11.65 -0.48
N LEU A 259 1.19 12.68 -0.90
CA LEU A 259 0.64 14.00 -1.22
C LEU A 259 -0.25 13.97 -2.47
N GLU A 260 0.02 13.06 -3.42
CA GLU A 260 -0.75 12.95 -4.65
C GLU A 260 -2.00 12.05 -4.56
N VAL A 261 -2.31 11.50 -3.38
CA VAL A 261 -3.40 10.52 -3.21
C VAL A 261 -4.73 10.99 -3.83
N TYR A 262 -5.04 12.29 -3.75
CA TYR A 262 -6.25 12.93 -4.31
C TYR A 262 -6.27 12.99 -5.84
N TYR A 263 -5.10 13.00 -6.47
CA TYR A 263 -4.95 13.08 -7.91
C TYR A 263 -4.89 11.69 -8.55
N ARG A 264 -4.46 10.67 -7.79
CA ARG A 264 -4.25 9.30 -8.31
C ARG A 264 -5.38 8.34 -8.07
N TYR A 265 -6.10 8.45 -6.95
CA TYR A 265 -7.19 7.53 -6.65
C TYR A 265 -8.53 8.26 -6.67
N LYS A 266 -9.47 7.77 -7.49
CA LYS A 266 -10.89 7.99 -7.19
C LYS A 266 -11.18 7.29 -5.87
N SER A 267 -11.99 7.91 -5.01
CA SER A 267 -12.40 7.22 -3.79
C SER A 267 -13.14 5.94 -4.17
N VAL A 268 -12.65 4.78 -3.71
CA VAL A 268 -13.25 3.47 -3.97
C VAL A 268 -14.44 3.19 -3.04
N MET A 269 -14.63 4.03 -2.02
CA MET A 269 -15.78 4.01 -1.14
C MET A 269 -16.73 5.12 -1.59
N GLY A 270 -17.82 4.73 -2.24
CA GLY A 270 -18.72 5.62 -2.96
C GLY A 270 -19.08 6.89 -2.21
N GLY A 271 -19.04 8.01 -2.93
CA GLY A 271 -19.63 9.28 -2.52
C GLY A 271 -20.33 9.88 -3.72
N GLY A 272 -21.66 9.92 -3.67
CA GLY A 272 -22.41 10.92 -4.41
C GLY A 272 -21.92 12.30 -4.00
N HIS A 273 -21.87 13.19 -4.99
CA HIS A 273 -21.76 14.62 -4.77
C HIS A 273 -22.88 15.12 -3.85
#